data_AF-A0AAN8RMS5-F1
#
_entry.id   AF-A0AAN8RMS5-F1
#
_cell.length_a   1.000
_cell.length_b   1.000
_cell.length_c   1.000
_cell.angle_alpha   90.00
_cell.angle_beta   90.00
_cell.angle_gamma   90.00
#
_symmetry.space_group_name_H-M   'P 1'
#
loop_
_entity.id
_entity.type
_entity.pdbx_description
1 polymer ?
#
loop_
_entity_poly.entity_id
_entity_poly.type
_entity_poly.pdbx_seq_one_letter_code
_entity_poly.pdbx_strand_id
1 'polypeptide(L)'
;MAEPLLERLRNDGVIPDVIDDFTPSALIQAEFPSGKEIQLGNTLKVAATQDQPRVILTPVDAPSESEDTKYTLCLTEFCHWLVTDVQQPTSGPLDLKNAKELMEYMGPAPPAKTGKHRYVLLLFKNGKLEPQRLDGRKKWGFEDCEPRVGASHYAKQYDLELVGE
;
A
#
# COMPACT_ATOMS: atom_id res chain seq x y z
N MET A 1 -3.94 2.46 20.25
CA MET A 1 -2.65 1.92 19.75
C MET A 1 -2.23 2.49 18.39
N ALA A 2 -3.05 3.31 17.71
CA ALA A 2 -2.74 3.89 16.40
C ALA A 2 -2.09 5.30 16.42
N GLU A 3 -2.08 6.00 17.57
CA GLU A 3 -1.54 7.38 17.65
C GLU A 3 -0.06 7.49 17.24
N PRO A 4 0.86 6.58 17.66
CA PRO A 4 2.26 6.67 17.25
C PRO A 4 2.48 6.47 15.75
N LEU A 5 1.60 5.71 15.09
CA LEU A 5 1.62 5.51 13.64
C LEU A 5 1.27 6.83 12.94
N LEU A 6 0.13 7.42 13.29
CA LEU A 6 -0.35 8.66 12.65
C LEU A 6 0.64 9.82 12.85
N GLU A 7 1.23 9.96 14.05
CA GLU A 7 2.29 10.95 14.28
C GLU A 7 3.48 10.74 13.34
N ARG A 8 3.90 9.48 13.16
CA ARG A 8 5.02 9.17 12.28
C ARG A 8 4.70 9.46 10.82
N LEU A 9 3.51 9.09 10.35
CA LEU A 9 3.04 9.36 8.99
C LEU A 9 3.01 10.85 8.68
N ARG A 10 2.63 11.69 9.65
CA ARG A 10 2.69 13.16 9.51
C ARG A 10 4.12 13.67 9.51
N ASN A 11 4.96 13.19 10.42
CA ASN A 11 6.37 13.62 10.51
C ASN A 11 7.17 13.30 9.23
N ASP A 12 6.89 12.16 8.59
CA ASP A 12 7.54 11.74 7.35
C ASP A 12 6.85 12.33 6.09
N GLY A 13 5.82 13.16 6.27
CA GLY A 13 5.05 13.81 5.22
C GLY A 13 4.20 12.86 4.38
N VAL A 14 4.03 11.60 4.79
CA VAL A 14 3.13 10.65 4.10
C VAL A 14 1.70 11.17 4.14
N ILE A 15 1.31 11.74 5.29
CA ILE A 15 0.13 12.60 5.41
C ILE A 15 0.64 14.05 5.43
N PRO A 16 0.19 14.95 4.52
CA PRO A 16 -0.86 14.75 3.51
C PRO A 16 -0.36 14.40 2.10
N ASP A 17 0.95 14.25 1.87
CA ASP A 17 1.49 14.20 0.49
C ASP A 17 0.99 13.01 -0.32
N VAL A 18 0.79 11.86 0.33
CA VAL A 18 0.48 10.58 -0.32
C VAL A 18 -0.97 10.17 -0.06
N ILE A 19 -1.40 10.32 1.19
CA ILE A 19 -2.72 9.92 1.69
C ILE A 19 -3.32 11.02 2.57
N ASP A 20 -4.66 11.02 2.62
CA ASP A 20 -5.42 11.83 3.57
C ASP A 20 -5.34 11.22 4.98
N ASP A 21 -5.76 11.99 5.98
CA ASP A 21 -5.87 11.49 7.35
C ASP A 21 -6.92 10.38 7.46
N PHE A 22 -6.67 9.38 8.32
CA PHE A 22 -7.54 8.20 8.45
C PHE A 22 -7.47 7.57 9.85
N THR A 23 -8.38 6.63 10.11
CA THR A 23 -8.41 5.84 11.34
C THR A 23 -7.91 4.43 11.04
N PRO A 24 -6.68 4.05 11.47
CA PRO A 24 -6.15 2.73 11.18
C PRO A 24 -6.94 1.64 11.90
N SER A 25 -7.42 0.65 11.16
CA SER A 25 -8.02 -0.59 11.70
C SER A 25 -7.10 -1.81 11.48
N ALA A 26 -6.04 -1.66 10.70
CA ALA A 26 -4.98 -2.66 10.53
C ALA A 26 -3.59 -2.00 10.49
N LEU A 27 -2.58 -2.72 10.96
CA LEU A 27 -1.17 -2.45 10.71
C LEU A 27 -0.68 -3.43 9.64
N ILE A 28 0.12 -2.94 8.70
CA ILE A 28 0.74 -3.79 7.69
C ILE A 28 2.26 -3.74 7.77
N GLN A 29 2.86 -4.88 7.49
CA GLN A 29 4.31 -5.06 7.42
C GLN A 29 4.62 -5.89 6.18
N ALA A 30 5.83 -5.76 5.67
CA ALA A 30 6.27 -6.56 4.54
C ALA A 30 7.69 -7.07 4.77
N GLU A 31 7.91 -8.35 4.49
CA GLU A 31 9.19 -9.03 4.66
C GLU A 31 9.67 -9.55 3.30
N PHE A 32 10.83 -9.09 2.87
CA PHE A 32 11.51 -9.56 1.66
C PHE A 32 12.10 -10.96 1.87
N PRO A 33 12.29 -11.77 0.81
CA PRO A 33 12.93 -13.09 0.92
C PRO A 33 14.31 -13.10 1.58
N SER A 34 14.99 -11.95 1.58
CA SER A 34 16.27 -11.75 2.26
C SER A 34 16.17 -11.60 3.80
N GLY A 35 14.95 -11.63 4.37
CA GLY A 35 14.67 -11.35 5.77
C GLY A 35 14.73 -9.86 6.13
N LYS A 36 14.67 -8.97 5.13
CA LYS A 36 14.58 -7.53 5.35
C LYS A 36 13.13 -7.10 5.41
N GLU A 37 12.80 -6.22 6.35
CA GLU A 37 11.43 -5.80 6.59
C GLU A 37 11.23 -4.34 6.23
N ILE A 38 10.05 -4.01 5.70
CA ILE A 38 9.53 -2.64 5.63
C ILE A 38 9.01 -2.29 7.02
N GLN A 39 9.67 -1.33 7.67
CA GLN A 39 9.31 -0.85 9.01
C GLN A 39 9.26 0.67 8.96
N LEU A 40 8.08 1.27 9.13
CA LEU A 40 7.79 2.71 9.27
C LEU A 40 9.02 3.63 9.09
N GLY A 41 9.33 3.95 7.82
CA GLY A 41 10.39 4.87 7.37
C GLY A 41 11.84 4.41 7.54
N ASN A 42 12.11 3.11 7.73
CA ASN A 42 13.45 2.56 7.66
C ASN A 42 14.05 2.69 6.24
N THR A 43 15.37 2.54 6.14
CA THR A 43 16.07 2.56 4.84
C THR A 43 16.54 1.17 4.47
N LEU A 44 16.13 0.69 3.29
CA LEU A 44 16.55 -0.59 2.73
C LEU A 44 17.49 -0.41 1.54
N LYS A 45 18.37 -1.38 1.32
CA LYS A 45 19.22 -1.43 0.13
C LYS A 45 18.36 -1.90 -1.05
N VAL A 46 18.45 -1.21 -2.18
CA VAL A 46 17.75 -1.55 -3.43
C VAL A 46 17.89 -3.03 -3.80
N ALA A 47 19.10 -3.60 -3.68
CA ALA A 47 19.34 -5.00 -4.00
C ALA A 47 18.55 -6.00 -3.12
N ALA A 48 18.14 -5.60 -1.92
CA ALA A 48 17.36 -6.46 -1.00
C ALA A 48 15.85 -6.35 -1.22
N THR A 49 15.41 -5.49 -2.14
CA THR A 49 13.99 -5.16 -2.39
C THR A 49 13.55 -5.50 -3.82
N GLN A 50 14.28 -6.36 -4.53
CA GLN A 50 13.97 -6.64 -5.94
C GLN A 50 12.91 -7.73 -6.10
N ASP A 51 12.82 -8.65 -5.15
CA ASP A 51 11.81 -9.71 -5.14
C ASP A 51 10.57 -9.26 -4.36
N GLN A 52 9.41 -9.78 -4.74
CA GLN A 52 8.14 -9.48 -4.07
C GLN A 52 8.20 -9.88 -2.59
N PRO A 53 7.83 -8.98 -1.65
CA PRO A 53 7.79 -9.31 -0.24
C PRO A 53 6.52 -10.07 0.14
N ARG A 54 6.58 -10.81 1.25
CA ARG A 54 5.40 -11.32 1.94
C ARG A 54 4.83 -10.23 2.82
N VAL A 55 3.54 -9.96 2.70
CA VAL A 55 2.84 -8.97 3.54
C VAL A 55 2.19 -9.65 4.74
N ILE A 56 2.33 -9.03 5.90
CA ILE A 56 1.80 -9.46 7.19
C ILE A 56 0.82 -8.38 7.66
N LEU A 57 -0.37 -8.80 8.03
CA LEU A 57 -1.43 -7.92 8.52
C LEU A 57 -1.72 -8.22 9.98
N THR A 58 -1.78 -7.16 10.79
CA THR A 58 -2.19 -7.23 12.19
C THR A 58 -3.39 -6.30 12.41
N PRO A 59 -4.60 -6.81 12.69
CA PRO A 59 -5.75 -5.94 12.98
C PRO A 59 -5.54 -5.17 14.29
N VAL A 60 -5.92 -3.89 14.30
CA VAL A 60 -5.85 -2.99 15.48
C VAL A 60 -7.15 -3.04 16.25
N ASP A 61 -8.27 -2.93 15.53
CA ASP A 61 -9.62 -3.13 16.02
C ASP A 61 -10.28 -4.06 15.01
N ALA A 62 -10.67 -5.26 15.45
CA ALA A 62 -11.31 -6.26 14.61
C ALA A 62 -12.83 -6.17 14.76
N PRO A 63 -13.55 -5.36 13.96
CA PRO A 63 -14.93 -5.72 13.70
C PRO A 63 -14.93 -7.10 13.02
N SER A 64 -15.93 -7.92 13.35
CA SER A 64 -16.22 -9.15 12.61
C SER A 64 -16.67 -8.74 11.20
N GLU A 65 -15.71 -8.46 10.33
CA GLU A 65 -15.94 -8.26 8.91
C GLU A 65 -16.46 -9.56 8.29
N SER A 66 -17.31 -9.43 7.28
CA SER A 66 -17.80 -10.58 6.53
C SER A 66 -16.66 -11.33 5.84
N GLU A 67 -16.82 -12.63 5.64
CA GLU A 67 -15.89 -13.44 4.83
C GLU A 67 -15.81 -12.95 3.36
N ASP A 68 -16.83 -12.20 2.91
CA ASP A 68 -16.89 -11.60 1.59
C ASP A 68 -16.14 -10.26 1.49
N THR A 69 -15.64 -9.72 2.62
CA THR A 69 -14.91 -8.45 2.62
C THR A 69 -13.57 -8.62 1.90
N LYS A 70 -13.36 -7.76 0.89
CA LYS A 70 -12.16 -7.75 0.06
C LYS A 70 -11.33 -6.50 0.28
N TYR A 71 -10.05 -6.63 0.01
CA TYR A 71 -9.06 -5.57 0.19
C TYR A 71 -8.22 -5.37 -1.06
N THR A 72 -7.69 -4.17 -1.18
CA THR A 72 -6.74 -3.76 -2.20
C THR A 72 -5.46 -3.28 -1.51
N LEU A 73 -4.35 -3.90 -1.87
CA LEU A 73 -3.02 -3.58 -1.38
C LEU A 73 -2.25 -2.83 -2.47
N CYS A 74 -1.49 -1.80 -2.11
CA CYS A 74 -0.57 -1.17 -3.06
C CYS A 74 0.73 -0.68 -2.45
N LEU A 75 1.76 -0.55 -3.29
CA LEU A 75 3.03 0.12 -3.00
C LEU A 75 3.15 1.33 -3.93
N THR A 76 3.18 2.55 -3.36
CA THR A 76 2.86 3.80 -4.09
C THR A 76 4.02 4.81 -4.24
N GLU A 77 3.68 6.07 -4.54
CA GLU A 77 4.43 7.19 -5.16
C GLU A 77 4.64 7.01 -6.68
N PHE A 78 5.22 5.87 -7.01
CA PHE A 78 5.13 5.20 -8.31
C PHE A 78 4.38 3.90 -8.06
N CYS A 79 3.51 3.45 -8.95
CA CYS A 79 2.79 2.20 -8.71
C CYS A 79 3.74 1.00 -8.87
N HIS A 80 4.36 0.61 -7.75
CA HIS A 80 5.28 -0.52 -7.66
C HIS A 80 4.53 -1.83 -7.58
N TRP A 81 3.36 -1.83 -6.94
CA TRP A 81 2.55 -3.03 -6.76
C TRP A 81 1.10 -2.64 -6.55
N LEU A 82 0.16 -3.37 -7.16
CA LEU A 82 -1.28 -3.20 -6.95
C LEU A 82 -1.97 -4.54 -7.06
N VAL A 83 -2.57 -4.98 -5.95
CA VAL A 83 -3.26 -6.26 -5.83
C VAL A 83 -4.64 -6.01 -5.24
N THR A 84 -5.68 -6.59 -5.84
CA THR A 84 -7.06 -6.50 -5.35
C THR A 84 -7.64 -7.89 -5.11
N ASP A 85 -8.90 -7.96 -4.66
CA ASP A 85 -9.57 -9.20 -4.28
C ASP A 85 -8.79 -9.99 -3.20
N VAL A 86 -8.06 -9.27 -2.34
CA VAL A 86 -7.34 -9.88 -1.21
C VAL A 86 -8.32 -10.12 -0.08
N GLN A 87 -8.34 -11.33 0.47
CA GLN A 87 -9.07 -11.63 1.70
C GLN A 87 -8.17 -11.33 2.91
N GLN A 88 -8.71 -10.63 3.91
CA GLN A 88 -7.96 -10.34 5.12
C GLN A 88 -7.82 -11.60 5.99
N PRO A 89 -6.61 -11.92 6.47
CA PRO A 89 -6.42 -12.93 7.49
C PRO A 89 -6.85 -12.39 8.86
N THR A 90 -7.30 -13.28 9.76
CA THR A 90 -7.56 -12.93 11.18
C THR A 90 -6.35 -12.26 11.83
N SER A 91 -5.14 -12.70 11.48
CA SER A 91 -3.84 -12.05 11.70
C SER A 91 -2.78 -12.89 10.98
N GLY A 92 -1.73 -12.25 10.45
CA GLY A 92 -0.61 -12.94 9.84
C GLY A 92 -0.44 -12.68 8.34
N PRO A 93 0.25 -13.58 7.62
CA PRO A 93 0.55 -13.39 6.20
C PRO A 93 -0.71 -13.29 5.33
N LEU A 94 -0.75 -12.33 4.41
CA LEU A 94 -1.77 -12.25 3.37
C LEU A 94 -1.64 -13.44 2.42
N ASP A 95 -2.73 -14.17 2.19
CA ASP A 95 -2.81 -15.16 1.10
C ASP A 95 -3.24 -14.45 -0.18
N LEU A 96 -2.34 -14.40 -1.16
CA LEU A 96 -2.58 -13.76 -2.46
C LEU A 96 -2.99 -14.74 -3.55
N LYS A 97 -3.20 -16.03 -3.25
CA LYS A 97 -3.53 -17.05 -4.27
C LYS A 97 -4.79 -16.76 -5.07
N ASN A 98 -5.80 -16.20 -4.41
CA ASN A 98 -7.08 -15.84 -5.02
C ASN A 98 -7.19 -14.35 -5.35
N ALA A 99 -6.12 -13.59 -5.07
CA ALA A 99 -6.07 -12.18 -5.35
C ALA A 99 -5.80 -11.92 -6.83
N LYS A 100 -6.21 -10.74 -7.31
CA LYS A 100 -5.95 -10.28 -8.66
C LYS A 100 -4.81 -9.27 -8.63
N GLU A 101 -3.69 -9.61 -9.24
CA GLU A 101 -2.57 -8.70 -9.40
C GLU A 101 -2.81 -7.77 -10.59
N LEU A 102 -3.29 -6.56 -10.28
CA LEU A 102 -3.57 -5.53 -11.27
C LEU A 102 -2.30 -4.93 -11.83
N MET A 103 -1.29 -4.72 -10.98
CA MET A 103 0.06 -4.32 -11.37
C MET A 103 1.07 -5.18 -10.62
N GLU A 104 1.85 -5.97 -11.37
CA GLU A 104 2.87 -6.86 -10.83
C GLU A 104 3.88 -6.13 -9.93
N TYR A 105 4.42 -6.82 -8.94
CA TYR A 105 5.49 -6.27 -8.13
C TYR A 105 6.68 -5.82 -9.00
N MET A 106 7.09 -4.57 -8.82
CA MET A 106 8.28 -3.99 -9.41
C MET A 106 9.11 -3.37 -8.31
N GLY A 107 10.32 -3.89 -8.09
CA GLY A 107 11.21 -3.42 -7.04
C GLY A 107 11.60 -1.93 -7.19
N PRO A 108 11.99 -1.27 -6.09
CA PRO A 108 12.65 0.04 -6.11
C PRO A 108 13.78 0.14 -7.14
N ALA A 109 13.78 1.20 -7.93
CA ALA A 109 14.88 1.55 -8.85
C ALA A 109 15.03 3.09 -8.94
N PRO A 110 15.30 3.79 -7.81
CA PRO A 110 15.38 5.24 -7.80
C PRO A 110 16.50 5.72 -8.74
N PRO A 111 16.27 6.77 -9.56
CA PRO A 111 17.30 7.25 -10.48
C PRO A 111 18.55 7.72 -9.72
N ALA A 112 19.72 7.49 -10.33
CA ALA A 112 20.99 7.89 -9.72
C ALA A 112 20.98 9.39 -9.36
N LYS A 113 21.51 9.72 -8.18
CA LYS A 113 21.64 11.10 -7.65
C LYS A 113 20.32 11.81 -7.33
N THR A 114 19.19 11.10 -7.26
CA THR A 114 17.90 11.70 -6.83
C THR A 114 17.65 11.60 -5.32
N GLY A 115 18.60 11.03 -4.56
CA GLY A 115 18.46 10.85 -3.12
C GLY A 115 17.56 9.67 -2.75
N LYS A 116 16.94 9.75 -1.57
CA LYS A 116 16.02 8.73 -1.07
C LYS A 116 14.61 8.98 -1.60
N HIS A 117 13.88 7.90 -1.87
CA HIS A 117 12.49 7.92 -2.28
C HIS A 117 11.65 7.23 -1.20
N ARG A 118 10.40 7.68 -1.01
CA ARG A 118 9.44 7.03 -0.11
C ARG A 118 8.76 5.88 -0.85
N TYR A 119 8.60 4.76 -0.15
CA TYR A 119 7.90 3.58 -0.63
C TYR A 119 6.85 3.26 0.42
N VAL A 120 5.61 3.64 0.14
CA VAL A 120 4.51 3.55 1.12
C VAL A 120 3.64 2.36 0.72
N LEU A 121 3.56 1.38 1.61
CA LEU A 121 2.66 0.24 1.46
C LEU A 121 1.32 0.65 2.06
N LEU A 122 0.21 0.43 1.37
CA LEU A 122 -1.12 0.83 1.82
C LEU A 122 -2.10 -0.32 1.65
N LEU A 123 -3.02 -0.45 2.60
CA LEU A 123 -4.13 -1.38 2.54
C LEU A 123 -5.46 -0.63 2.55
N PHE A 124 -6.30 -0.94 1.58
CA PHE A 124 -7.63 -0.38 1.46
C PHE A 124 -8.69 -1.49 1.56
N LYS A 125 -9.80 -1.19 2.23
CA LYS A 125 -11.04 -1.96 2.15
C LYS A 125 -11.76 -1.62 0.86
N ASN A 126 -12.21 -2.63 0.13
CA ASN A 126 -12.93 -2.43 -1.13
C ASN A 126 -14.38 -2.01 -0.84
N GLY A 127 -14.83 -0.98 -1.55
CA GLY A 127 -16.24 -0.61 -1.64
C GLY A 127 -16.97 -1.39 -2.72
N LYS A 128 -17.92 -0.73 -3.40
CA LYS A 128 -18.80 -1.38 -4.39
C LYS A 128 -18.20 -1.47 -5.78
N LEU A 129 -17.18 -0.67 -6.07
CA LEU A 129 -16.55 -0.61 -7.39
C LEU A 129 -15.38 -1.59 -7.46
N GLU A 130 -15.26 -2.30 -8.57
CA GLU A 130 -14.16 -3.24 -8.79
C GLU A 130 -12.90 -2.50 -9.27
N PRO A 131 -11.78 -2.55 -8.53
CA PRO A 131 -10.52 -1.93 -8.92
C PRO A 131 -10.00 -2.49 -10.25
N GLN A 132 -9.53 -1.60 -11.13
CA GLN A 132 -9.02 -1.97 -12.45
C GLN A 132 -7.52 -1.71 -12.59
N ARG A 133 -6.92 -2.42 -13.54
CA ARG A 133 -5.52 -2.23 -13.92
C ARG A 133 -5.27 -0.80 -14.41
N LEU A 134 -4.09 -0.28 -14.09
CA LEU A 134 -3.63 1.04 -14.55
C LEU A 134 -3.04 0.94 -15.96
N ASP A 135 -3.23 1.99 -16.75
CA ASP A 135 -2.58 2.13 -18.06
C ASP A 135 -1.06 2.34 -17.94
N GLY A 136 -0.61 2.86 -16.80
CA GLY A 136 0.80 3.11 -16.51
C GLY A 136 1.11 3.23 -15.02
N ARG A 137 2.38 2.96 -14.65
CA ARG A 137 2.83 3.02 -13.26
C ARG A 137 3.15 4.44 -12.78
N LYS A 138 3.68 5.26 -13.70
CA LYS A 138 4.05 6.64 -13.42
C LYS A 138 2.79 7.47 -13.18
N LYS A 139 2.78 8.24 -12.09
CA LYS A 139 1.59 9.01 -11.64
C LYS A 139 0.31 8.16 -11.61
N TRP A 140 0.43 6.83 -11.44
CA TRP A 140 -0.70 5.91 -11.48
C TRP A 140 -1.55 5.97 -12.77
N GLY A 141 -0.97 6.39 -13.91
CA GLY A 141 -1.69 6.57 -15.17
C GLY A 141 -2.44 7.90 -15.28
N PHE A 142 -2.43 8.74 -14.24
CA PHE A 142 -3.08 10.04 -14.20
C PHE A 142 -2.11 11.15 -14.65
N GLU A 143 -1.50 11.00 -15.82
CA GLU A 143 -0.43 11.90 -16.25
C GLU A 143 -0.90 13.34 -16.46
N ASP A 144 -2.16 13.48 -16.91
CA ASP A 144 -2.81 14.74 -17.28
C ASP A 144 -3.62 15.38 -16.14
N CYS A 145 -3.63 14.78 -14.93
CA CYS A 145 -4.35 15.33 -13.78
C CYS A 145 -3.51 16.39 -13.05
N GLU A 146 -4.14 17.54 -12.76
CA GLU A 146 -3.60 18.62 -11.95
C GLU A 146 -4.55 18.95 -10.79
N PRO A 147 -4.08 19.00 -9.52
CA PRO A 147 -2.70 18.74 -9.08
C PRO A 147 -2.29 17.28 -9.27
N ARG A 148 -0.99 16.98 -9.18
CA ARG A 148 -0.46 15.61 -9.25
C ARG A 148 -1.21 14.69 -8.27
N VAL A 149 -1.67 13.55 -8.78
CA VAL A 149 -2.39 12.53 -8.02
C VAL A 149 -1.69 11.16 -8.05
N GLY A 150 -2.17 10.23 -7.22
CA GLY A 150 -1.65 8.87 -7.09
C GLY A 150 -2.66 7.93 -6.41
N ALA A 151 -2.18 7.08 -5.49
CA ALA A 151 -3.01 6.09 -4.79
C ALA A 151 -4.28 6.67 -4.14
N SER A 152 -4.21 7.86 -3.53
CA SER A 152 -5.37 8.51 -2.91
C SER A 152 -6.48 8.86 -3.91
N HIS A 153 -6.12 9.26 -5.14
CA HIS A 153 -7.09 9.53 -6.20
C HIS A 153 -7.68 8.24 -6.76
N TYR A 154 -6.84 7.21 -6.98
CA TYR A 154 -7.30 5.88 -7.35
C TYR A 154 -8.29 5.32 -6.32
N ALA A 155 -7.98 5.47 -5.03
CA ALA A 155 -8.86 5.04 -3.95
C ALA A 155 -10.23 5.73 -4.01
N LYS A 156 -10.27 7.05 -4.22
CA LYS A 156 -11.52 7.81 -4.41
C LYS A 156 -12.30 7.35 -5.63
N GLN A 157 -11.63 7.06 -6.74
CA GLN A 157 -12.27 6.59 -7.98
C GLN A 157 -12.97 5.24 -7.81
N TYR A 158 -12.41 4.35 -7.00
CA TYR A 158 -12.90 2.99 -6.79
C TYR A 158 -13.58 2.75 -5.44
N ASP A 159 -13.97 3.83 -4.73
CA ASP A 159 -14.67 3.73 -3.44
C ASP A 159 -13.87 2.89 -2.43
N LEU A 160 -12.56 3.11 -2.36
CA LEU A 160 -11.64 2.39 -1.47
C LEU A 160 -11.40 3.17 -0.19
N GLU A 161 -11.57 2.52 0.95
CA GLU A 161 -11.35 3.10 2.27
C GLU A 161 -9.97 2.70 2.81
N LEU A 162 -9.12 3.67 3.15
CA LEU A 162 -7.81 3.39 3.72
C LEU A 162 -7.96 2.84 5.14
N VAL A 163 -7.40 1.65 5.38
CA VAL A 163 -7.53 0.94 6.66
C VAL A 163 -6.20 0.62 7.34
N GLY A 164 -5.09 0.63 6.59
CA GLY A 164 -3.78 0.34 7.17
C GLY A 164 -2.58 0.83 6.37
N GLU A 165 -1.50 1.05 7.11
CA GLU A 165 -0.13 1.35 6.68
C GLU A 165 0.88 0.63 7.59
#